data_AF-A0A4Q9M7T0-F1
#
_entry.id   AF-A0A4Q9M7T0-F1
#
_cell.length_a   1.000
_cell.length_b   1.000
_cell.length_c   1.000
_cell.angle_alpha   90.00
_cell.angle_beta   90.00
_cell.angle_gamma   90.00
#
_symmetry.space_group_name_H-M   'P 1'
#
loop_
_entity.id
_entity.type
_entity.pdbx_description
1 polymer ?
#
loop_
_entity_poly.entity_id
_entity_poly.type
_entity_poly.pdbx_seq_one_letter_code
_entity_poly.pdbx_strand_id
1 'polypeptide(L)'
;MNTHSALTNFDIISLILRHYDVPDGYAPHVGQVSLARAARVCVAFYEPAIRLLWRCLSNIVPLLSLLPSSLMKVREDEEDKVGKYVTYMLNGNIVPEEWEYMQRRAEYVQYLDYSTHQDRTRLTPPTWIYLTHLTHSQPLLPNLRSLSFYFSSPLSTTMVRPLLSPTITDLDIYCDVEGDNDEWICSLRVLFHVVSSVATHLTSFELRVPRVVLPH
;
A
#
# COMPACT_ATOMS: atom_id res chain seq x y z
N MET A 1 38.19 0.77 -17.37
CA MET A 1 37.07 -0.21 -17.40
C MET A 1 36.03 0.34 -18.36
N ASN A 2 35.86 -0.27 -19.54
CA ASN A 2 34.87 0.18 -20.53
C ASN A 2 33.49 -0.28 -20.07
N THR A 3 32.68 0.64 -19.55
CA THR A 3 31.25 0.41 -19.35
C THR A 3 30.59 0.34 -20.74
N HIS A 4 29.93 -0.78 -21.03
CA HIS A 4 29.21 -0.98 -22.30
C HIS A 4 28.07 0.06 -22.41
N SER A 5 27.88 0.69 -23.57
CA SER A 5 26.88 1.77 -23.78
C SER A 5 25.43 1.36 -23.44
N ALA A 6 25.15 0.05 -23.49
CA ALA A 6 23.87 -0.50 -23.04
C ALA A 6 23.61 -0.31 -21.54
N LEU A 7 24.66 -0.30 -20.69
CA LEU A 7 24.57 -0.07 -19.24
C LEU A 7 24.50 1.42 -18.87
N THR A 8 24.49 2.31 -19.85
CA THR A 8 24.18 3.73 -19.67
C THR A 8 22.80 4.08 -20.19
N ASN A 9 22.12 3.14 -20.85
CA ASN A 9 20.77 3.35 -21.36
C ASN A 9 19.75 2.97 -20.28
N PHE A 10 19.05 3.98 -19.78
CA PHE A 10 18.06 3.86 -18.72
C PHE A 10 16.92 2.89 -19.07
N ASP A 11 16.48 2.86 -20.33
CA ASP A 11 15.39 2.01 -20.79
C ASP A 11 15.80 0.54 -20.79
N ILE A 12 17.04 0.25 -21.21
CA ILE A 12 17.58 -1.11 -21.20
C ILE A 12 17.70 -1.63 -19.77
N ILE A 13 18.23 -0.82 -18.83
CA ILE A 13 18.32 -1.21 -17.42
C ILE A 13 16.94 -1.43 -16.83
N SER A 14 15.97 -0.55 -17.12
CA SER A 14 14.59 -0.69 -16.65
C SER A 14 13.93 -1.95 -17.17
N LEU A 15 14.17 -2.32 -18.44
CA LEU A 15 13.69 -3.57 -19.04
C LEU A 15 14.27 -4.81 -18.35
N ILE A 16 15.58 -4.83 -18.09
CA ILE A 16 16.25 -5.94 -17.41
C ILE A 16 15.68 -6.11 -16.00
N LEU A 17 15.56 -5.02 -15.25
CA LEU A 17 15.07 -5.08 -13.87
C LEU A 17 13.59 -5.43 -13.77
N ARG A 18 12.78 -5.10 -14.79
CA ARG A 18 11.36 -5.47 -14.86
C ARG A 18 11.14 -6.98 -14.88
N HIS A 19 12.11 -7.79 -15.31
CA HIS A 19 12.00 -9.25 -15.20
C HIS A 19 11.95 -9.77 -13.76
N TYR A 20 12.46 -9.01 -12.79
CA TYR A 20 12.38 -9.35 -11.38
C TYR A 20 11.07 -8.90 -10.73
N ASP A 21 10.26 -8.16 -11.49
CA ASP A 21 8.99 -7.59 -11.07
C ASP A 21 7.87 -8.53 -11.52
N VAL A 22 7.71 -9.63 -10.79
CA VAL A 22 6.69 -10.64 -11.08
C VAL A 22 5.36 -10.16 -10.48
N PRO A 23 4.30 -9.94 -11.29
CA PRO A 23 3.01 -9.46 -10.78
C PRO A 23 2.17 -10.51 -10.05
N ASP A 24 2.72 -11.69 -9.76
CA ASP A 24 1.91 -12.85 -9.38
C ASP A 24 2.12 -13.24 -7.91
N GLY A 25 1.01 -13.29 -7.17
CA GLY A 25 0.89 -13.21 -5.71
C GLY A 25 1.44 -14.39 -4.89
N TYR A 26 2.46 -15.10 -5.38
CA TYR A 26 3.02 -16.27 -4.70
C TYR A 26 4.40 -16.07 -4.08
N ALA A 27 5.16 -15.02 -4.44
CA ALA A 27 6.45 -14.76 -3.79
C ALA A 27 6.97 -13.31 -3.97
N PRO A 28 6.36 -12.30 -3.33
CA PRO A 28 6.82 -10.90 -3.41
C PRO A 28 8.28 -10.71 -2.94
N HIS A 29 8.81 -11.62 -2.11
CA HIS A 29 10.10 -11.42 -1.45
C HIS A 29 11.35 -11.61 -2.34
N VAL A 30 11.34 -12.51 -3.33
CA VAL A 30 12.58 -12.83 -4.09
C VAL A 30 12.92 -11.73 -5.11
N GLY A 31 11.90 -11.20 -5.79
CA GLY A 31 12.04 -10.07 -6.70
C GLY A 31 12.48 -8.79 -5.99
N GLN A 32 11.83 -8.46 -4.87
CA GLN A 32 12.16 -7.27 -4.07
C GLN A 32 13.58 -7.31 -3.49
N VAL A 33 14.05 -8.46 -2.99
CA VAL A 33 15.44 -8.59 -2.50
C VAL A 33 16.44 -8.34 -3.63
N SER A 34 16.15 -8.83 -4.83
CA SER A 34 17.01 -8.66 -6.00
C SER A 34 17.04 -7.20 -6.46
N LEU A 35 15.88 -6.52 -6.49
CA LEU A 35 15.79 -5.08 -6.78
C LEU A 35 16.49 -4.23 -5.72
N ALA A 36 16.33 -4.54 -4.43
CA ALA A 36 17.03 -3.84 -3.35
C ALA A 36 18.55 -4.06 -3.39
N ARG A 37 19.01 -5.22 -3.87
CA ARG A 37 20.45 -5.45 -4.16
C ARG A 37 20.88 -4.62 -5.35
N ALA A 38 20.15 -4.66 -6.46
CA ALA A 38 20.46 -3.91 -7.68
C ALA A 38 20.57 -2.39 -7.43
N ALA A 39 19.66 -1.83 -6.63
CA ALA A 39 19.70 -0.42 -6.24
C ALA A 39 20.99 -0.01 -5.52
N ARG A 40 21.66 -0.96 -4.84
CA ARG A 40 22.90 -0.73 -4.08
C ARG A 40 24.18 -0.99 -4.88
N VAL A 41 24.10 -1.51 -6.11
CA VAL A 41 25.28 -1.87 -6.89
C VAL A 41 25.97 -0.64 -7.49
N CYS A 42 25.21 0.24 -8.17
CA CYS A 42 25.77 1.45 -8.78
C CYS A 42 24.71 2.53 -9.01
N VAL A 43 25.17 3.76 -9.24
CA VAL A 43 24.30 4.94 -9.47
C VAL A 43 23.34 4.74 -10.65
N ALA A 44 23.80 4.10 -11.73
CA ALA A 44 22.96 3.85 -12.91
C ALA A 44 21.79 2.90 -12.64
N PHE A 45 21.94 1.98 -11.67
CA PHE A 45 20.93 0.99 -11.32
C PHE A 45 20.01 1.49 -10.20
N TYR A 46 20.45 2.50 -9.45
CA TYR A 46 19.72 3.03 -8.30
C TYR A 46 18.30 3.47 -8.68
N GLU A 47 18.17 4.39 -9.64
CA GLU A 47 16.87 5.00 -9.97
C GLU A 47 15.89 4.02 -10.63
N PRO A 48 16.29 3.19 -11.61
CA PRO A 48 15.42 2.13 -12.15
C PRO A 48 14.99 1.12 -11.08
N ALA A 49 15.93 0.66 -10.23
CA ALA A 49 15.64 -0.38 -9.25
C ALA A 49 14.76 0.12 -8.10
N ILE A 50 15.00 1.35 -7.61
CA ILE A 50 14.19 1.91 -6.52
C ILE A 50 12.76 2.16 -7.01
N ARG A 51 12.56 2.63 -8.24
CA ARG A 51 11.23 2.83 -8.82
C ARG A 51 10.44 1.52 -8.88
N LEU A 52 11.08 0.42 -9.29
CA LEU A 52 10.43 -0.90 -9.33
C LEU A 52 10.22 -1.47 -7.92
N LEU A 53 11.15 -1.24 -6.99
CA LEU A 53 11.01 -1.70 -5.60
C LEU A 53 9.79 -1.09 -4.91
N TRP A 54 9.55 0.20 -5.10
CA TRP A 54 8.39 0.91 -4.54
C TRP A 54 7.12 0.73 -5.37
N ARG A 55 7.20 0.14 -6.57
CA ARG A 55 6.04 -0.02 -7.46
C ARG A 55 4.93 -0.84 -6.85
N CYS A 56 5.30 -1.89 -6.12
CA CYS A 56 4.38 -2.83 -5.51
C CYS A 56 4.65 -2.89 -4.01
N LEU A 57 3.68 -2.47 -3.20
CA LEU A 57 3.72 -2.52 -1.75
C LEU A 57 2.66 -3.49 -1.22
N SER A 58 3.03 -4.31 -0.24
CA SER A 58 2.09 -5.15 0.52
C SER A 58 1.58 -4.45 1.80
N ASN A 59 2.22 -3.34 2.17
CA ASN A 59 1.79 -2.51 3.29
C ASN A 59 2.23 -1.07 3.06
N ILE A 60 1.53 -0.13 3.69
CA ILE A 60 1.92 1.29 3.66
C ILE A 60 2.96 1.65 4.72
N VAL A 61 3.16 0.80 5.73
CA VAL A 61 4.15 1.02 6.81
C VAL A 61 5.56 1.29 6.28
N PRO A 62 6.11 0.57 5.27
CA PRO A 62 7.39 0.90 4.66
C PRO A 62 7.47 2.33 4.14
N LEU A 63 6.38 2.86 3.57
CA LEU A 63 6.33 4.24 3.09
C LEU A 63 6.33 5.23 4.27
N LEU A 64 5.54 4.96 5.31
CA LEU A 64 5.51 5.79 6.52
C LEU A 64 6.80 5.69 7.35
N SER A 65 7.59 4.63 7.20
CA SER A 65 8.89 4.49 7.87
C SER A 65 9.92 5.53 7.40
N LEU A 66 9.63 6.22 6.30
CA LEU A 66 10.37 7.39 5.83
C LEU A 66 10.10 8.67 6.66
N LEU A 67 9.20 8.58 7.65
CA LEU A 67 8.91 9.62 8.65
C LEU A 67 9.42 9.19 10.04
N PRO A 68 10.75 8.99 10.23
CA PRO A 68 11.28 8.41 11.46
C PRO A 68 10.99 9.28 12.70
N SER A 69 10.86 10.60 12.53
CA SER A 69 10.54 11.51 13.63
C SER A 69 9.06 11.45 14.05
N SER A 70 8.20 10.96 13.16
CA SER A 70 6.74 10.98 13.32
C SER A 70 6.12 9.62 13.60
N LEU A 71 6.70 8.54 13.06
CA LEU A 71 6.17 7.19 13.16
C LEU A 71 6.62 6.51 14.46
N MET A 72 5.67 6.23 15.35
CA MET A 72 5.92 5.55 16.62
C MET A 72 5.38 4.12 16.59
N LYS A 73 6.13 3.18 17.16
CA LYS A 73 5.67 1.83 17.47
C LYS A 73 4.91 1.88 18.81
N VAL A 74 3.61 1.59 18.79
CA VAL A 74 2.71 1.76 19.95
C VAL A 74 2.43 0.45 20.67
N ARG A 75 2.28 -0.65 19.92
CA ARG A 75 2.08 -1.98 20.50
C ARG A 75 2.86 -3.03 19.72
N GLU A 76 3.34 -4.01 20.47
CA GLU A 76 3.77 -5.29 19.96
C GLU A 76 2.90 -6.31 20.71
N ASP A 77 1.87 -6.80 20.04
CA ASP A 77 0.93 -7.72 20.69
C ASP A 77 1.68 -9.03 20.96
N GLU A 78 1.64 -9.48 22.22
CA GLU A 78 2.15 -10.80 22.60
C GLU A 78 1.26 -11.85 21.94
N GLU A 79 1.87 -12.69 21.09
CA GLU A 79 1.27 -13.83 20.38
C GLU A 79 -0.25 -13.98 20.50
N ASP A 80 -0.99 -13.23 19.69
CA ASP A 80 -2.33 -13.66 19.32
C ASP A 80 -2.24 -15.01 18.60
N LYS A 81 -3.35 -15.76 18.55
CA LYS A 81 -3.45 -17.08 17.88
C LYS A 81 -3.00 -17.10 16.40
N VAL A 82 -2.73 -15.94 15.80
CA VAL A 82 -2.34 -15.70 14.40
C VAL A 82 -0.89 -15.14 14.27
N GLY A 83 -0.20 -14.86 15.39
CA GLY A 83 1.18 -14.35 15.44
C GLY A 83 1.30 -12.93 15.98
N LYS A 84 2.55 -12.48 16.21
CA LYS A 84 2.85 -11.14 16.76
C LYS A 84 2.59 -10.04 15.73
N TYR A 85 1.69 -9.11 16.03
CA TYR A 85 1.47 -7.89 15.24
C TYR A 85 2.21 -6.70 15.86
N VAL A 86 2.78 -5.85 15.00
CA VAL A 86 3.36 -4.56 15.39
C VAL A 86 2.44 -3.45 14.92
N THR A 87 1.97 -2.65 15.87
CA THR A 87 1.07 -1.52 15.60
C THR A 87 1.85 -0.20 15.62
N TYR A 88 1.73 0.58 14.55
CA TYR A 88 2.34 1.90 14.40
C TYR A 88 1.30 3.02 14.43
N MET A 89 1.73 4.20 14.86
CA MET A 89 0.93 5.42 14.91
C MET A 89 1.76 6.66 14.58
N LEU A 90 1.14 7.64 13.92
CA LEU A 90 1.74 8.96 13.74
C LEU A 90 1.53 9.81 15.00
N ASN A 91 2.59 10.45 15.48
CA ASN A 91 2.59 11.26 16.71
C ASN A 91 2.07 12.70 16.52
N GLY A 92 1.69 13.09 15.30
CA GLY A 92 1.19 14.43 14.97
C GLY A 92 2.26 15.48 14.67
N ASN A 93 3.55 15.14 14.81
CA ASN A 93 4.67 16.04 14.48
C ASN A 93 5.32 15.60 13.17
N ILE A 94 4.81 16.11 12.04
CA ILE A 94 5.36 15.82 10.71
C ILE A 94 6.46 16.81 10.37
N VAL A 95 7.66 16.28 10.16
CA VAL A 95 8.80 17.06 9.65
C VAL A 95 8.60 17.26 8.13
N PRO A 96 8.56 18.51 7.62
CA PRO A 96 8.27 18.78 6.22
C PRO A 96 9.21 18.07 5.23
N GLU A 97 10.51 18.01 5.54
CA GLU A 97 11.51 17.39 4.67
C GLU A 97 11.32 15.86 4.58
N GLU A 98 10.95 15.22 5.69
CA GLU A 98 10.62 13.79 5.72
C GLU A 98 9.34 13.51 4.91
N TRP A 99 8.35 14.40 5.04
CA TRP A 99 7.09 14.31 4.30
C TRP A 99 7.30 14.42 2.79
N GLU A 100 8.04 15.42 2.32
CA GLU A 100 8.37 15.55 0.90
C GLU A 100 9.15 14.35 0.37
N TYR A 101 10.08 13.81 1.17
CA TYR A 101 10.83 12.61 0.80
C TYR A 101 9.92 11.38 0.68
N MET A 102 8.96 11.22 1.60
CA MET A 102 7.97 10.17 1.55
C MET A 102 7.05 10.32 0.32
N GLN A 103 6.57 11.53 0.02
CA GLN A 103 5.72 11.80 -1.15
C GLN A 103 6.42 11.45 -2.47
N ARG A 104 7.71 11.78 -2.62
CA ARG A 104 8.49 11.39 -3.82
C ARG A 104 8.55 9.87 -4.02
N ARG A 105 8.56 9.08 -2.94
CA ARG A 105 8.50 7.62 -3.03
C ARG A 105 7.08 7.11 -3.28
N ALA A 106 6.09 7.79 -2.72
CA ALA A 106 4.68 7.50 -2.92
C ALA A 106 4.26 7.59 -4.39
N GLU A 107 4.86 8.49 -5.17
CA GLU A 107 4.66 8.61 -6.62
C GLU A 107 5.04 7.34 -7.41
N TYR A 108 5.93 6.50 -6.88
CA TYR A 108 6.33 5.27 -7.57
C TYR A 108 5.36 4.12 -7.35
N VAL A 109 4.53 4.20 -6.30
CA VAL A 109 3.59 3.14 -5.92
C VAL A 109 2.44 3.08 -6.92
N GLN A 110 2.27 1.91 -7.55
CA GLN A 110 1.21 1.63 -8.51
C GLN A 110 0.30 0.48 -8.04
N TYR A 111 0.80 -0.40 -7.19
CA TYR A 111 0.07 -1.54 -6.66
C TYR A 111 0.22 -1.56 -5.14
N LEU A 112 -0.90 -1.55 -4.42
CA LEU A 112 -0.93 -1.70 -2.97
C LEU A 112 -1.84 -2.87 -2.62
N ASP A 113 -1.27 -3.89 -2.00
CA ASP A 113 -2.01 -5.04 -1.50
C ASP A 113 -2.00 -5.09 0.04
N TYR A 114 -2.92 -4.34 0.64
CA TYR A 114 -3.17 -4.32 2.07
C TYR A 114 -4.15 -5.43 2.51
N SER A 115 -4.43 -6.41 1.65
CA SER A 115 -5.38 -7.50 1.96
C SER A 115 -4.73 -8.71 2.62
N THR A 116 -3.42 -8.88 2.43
CA THR A 116 -2.71 -10.06 2.89
C THR A 116 -2.39 -9.99 4.39
N HIS A 117 -2.76 -11.03 5.13
CA HIS A 117 -2.34 -11.21 6.53
C HIS A 117 -0.85 -11.52 6.69
N GLN A 118 -0.09 -11.60 5.58
CA GLN A 118 1.34 -11.87 5.60
C GLN A 118 2.11 -10.73 6.27
N ASP A 119 1.64 -9.50 6.13
CA ASP A 119 2.25 -8.35 6.78
C ASP A 119 1.75 -8.19 8.22
N ARG A 120 2.66 -8.49 9.15
CA ARG A 120 2.47 -8.40 10.61
C ARG A 120 2.53 -6.96 11.13
N THR A 121 2.30 -5.96 10.28
CA THR A 121 2.35 -4.54 10.67
C THR A 121 1.03 -3.86 10.38
N ARG A 122 0.52 -3.09 11.35
CA ARG A 122 -0.78 -2.41 11.27
C ARG A 122 -0.65 -0.95 11.66
N LEU A 123 -1.55 -0.14 11.12
CA LEU A 123 -1.73 1.25 11.54
C LEU A 123 -2.93 1.37 12.45
N THR A 124 -2.84 2.23 13.45
CA THR A 124 -3.99 2.57 14.28
C THR A 124 -5.03 3.36 13.45
N PRO A 125 -6.34 3.19 13.69
CA PRO A 125 -7.38 3.96 13.01
C PRO A 125 -7.18 5.50 13.04
N PRO A 126 -6.75 6.12 14.17
CA PRO A 126 -6.44 7.55 14.19
C PRO A 126 -5.37 7.98 13.18
N THR A 127 -4.43 7.09 12.84
CA THR A 127 -3.38 7.38 11.85
C THR A 127 -3.97 7.59 10.45
N TRP A 128 -4.96 6.78 10.07
CA TRP A 128 -5.64 6.92 8.77
C TRP A 128 -6.44 8.23 8.66
N ILE A 129 -7.10 8.62 9.76
CA ILE A 129 -7.80 9.90 9.85
C ILE A 129 -6.80 11.05 9.72
N TYR A 130 -5.68 10.98 10.45
CA TYR A 130 -4.64 11.99 10.39
C TYR A 130 -4.01 12.12 9.00
N LEU A 131 -3.73 10.99 8.32
CA LEU A 131 -3.27 11.00 6.92
C LEU A 131 -4.26 11.67 5.97
N THR A 132 -5.56 11.48 6.18
CA THR A 132 -6.61 12.14 5.38
C THR A 132 -6.57 13.66 5.57
N HIS A 133 -6.31 14.14 6.79
CA HIS A 133 -6.16 15.56 7.06
C HIS A 133 -4.87 16.14 6.44
N LEU A 134 -3.74 15.44 6.58
CA LEU A 134 -2.44 15.87 6.04
C LEU A 134 -2.43 15.99 4.52
N THR A 135 -3.17 15.10 3.85
CA THR A 135 -3.20 15.07 2.38
C THR A 135 -4.15 16.10 1.78
N HIS A 136 -4.92 16.86 2.58
CA HIS A 136 -5.82 17.92 2.11
C HIS A 136 -6.72 17.50 0.93
N SER A 137 -7.24 16.26 0.97
CA SER A 137 -8.04 15.63 -0.11
C SER A 137 -7.28 15.24 -1.38
N GLN A 138 -5.95 15.35 -1.40
CA GLN A 138 -5.11 14.75 -2.43
C GLN A 138 -4.86 13.27 -2.14
N PRO A 139 -4.66 12.43 -3.16
CA PRO A 139 -4.26 11.05 -2.96
C PRO A 139 -2.86 10.99 -2.33
N LEU A 140 -2.69 10.18 -1.29
CA LEU A 140 -1.37 9.86 -0.75
C LEU A 140 -0.51 9.13 -1.78
N LEU A 141 -1.13 8.30 -2.61
CA LEU A 141 -0.50 7.49 -3.66
C LEU A 141 -1.02 7.94 -5.04
N PRO A 142 -0.47 9.01 -5.63
CA PRO A 142 -1.07 9.67 -6.80
C PRO A 142 -1.12 8.79 -8.06
N ASN A 143 -0.21 7.81 -8.17
CA ASN A 143 -0.11 6.92 -9.33
C ASN A 143 -0.64 5.50 -9.07
N LEU A 144 -1.41 5.32 -7.99
CA LEU A 144 -1.96 4.02 -7.63
C LEU A 144 -2.98 3.54 -8.68
N ARG A 145 -2.75 2.34 -9.22
CA ARG A 145 -3.59 1.68 -10.23
C ARG A 145 -4.41 0.55 -9.66
N SER A 146 -3.78 -0.27 -8.81
CA SER A 146 -4.43 -1.41 -8.17
C SER A 146 -4.39 -1.23 -6.65
N LEU A 147 -5.54 -1.38 -6.02
CA LEU A 147 -5.67 -1.38 -4.56
C LEU A 147 -6.41 -2.64 -4.12
N SER A 148 -5.76 -3.45 -3.28
CA SER A 148 -6.40 -4.54 -2.55
C SER A 148 -6.42 -4.20 -1.06
N PHE A 149 -7.57 -4.32 -0.39
CA PHE A 149 -7.69 -3.91 1.02
C PHE A 149 -8.59 -4.86 1.82
N TYR A 150 -8.17 -5.18 3.05
CA TYR A 150 -8.97 -5.99 3.99
C TYR A 150 -9.68 -5.12 5.03
N PHE A 151 -11.01 -5.27 5.14
CA PHE A 151 -11.84 -4.66 6.17
C PHE A 151 -12.19 -5.69 7.24
N SER A 152 -11.65 -5.47 8.43
CA SER A 152 -11.99 -6.23 9.64
C SER A 152 -13.25 -5.71 10.35
N SER A 153 -13.71 -4.51 10.01
CA SER A 153 -14.93 -3.91 10.57
C SER A 153 -15.52 -2.85 9.64
N PRO A 154 -16.79 -2.44 9.82
CA PRO A 154 -17.41 -1.39 9.01
C PRO A 154 -16.62 -0.06 9.03
N LEU A 155 -15.99 0.26 10.17
CA LEU A 155 -15.15 1.45 10.34
C LEU A 155 -13.89 1.45 9.46
N SER A 156 -13.37 0.28 9.09
CA SER A 156 -12.20 0.15 8.22
C SER A 156 -12.42 0.76 6.83
N THR A 157 -13.67 0.90 6.38
CA THR A 157 -14.00 1.55 5.10
C THR A 157 -13.48 2.99 5.02
N THR A 158 -13.37 3.69 6.16
CA THR A 158 -12.84 5.06 6.22
C THR A 158 -11.35 5.14 5.93
N MET A 159 -10.61 4.04 6.11
CA MET A 159 -9.16 3.98 5.95
C MET A 159 -8.71 4.03 4.48
N VAL A 160 -9.63 3.76 3.55
CA VAL A 160 -9.32 3.71 2.11
C VAL A 160 -9.22 5.10 1.50
N ARG A 161 -9.90 6.11 2.07
CA ARG A 161 -9.96 7.48 1.52
C ARG A 161 -8.60 8.08 1.14
N PRO A 162 -7.56 8.06 1.99
CA PRO A 162 -6.25 8.65 1.65
C PRO A 162 -5.51 7.88 0.55
N LEU A 163 -5.89 6.62 0.29
CA LEU A 163 -5.28 5.77 -0.74
C LEU A 163 -5.96 5.93 -2.10
N LEU A 164 -7.21 6.37 -2.12
CA LEU A 164 -7.95 6.53 -3.37
C LEU A 164 -7.35 7.62 -4.23
N SER A 165 -7.03 7.24 -5.47
CA SER A 165 -6.51 8.10 -6.51
C SER A 165 -7.41 8.03 -7.75
N PRO A 166 -7.54 9.11 -8.54
CA PRO A 166 -8.23 9.07 -9.82
C PRO A 166 -7.60 8.11 -10.84
N THR A 167 -6.37 7.65 -10.60
CA THR A 167 -5.63 6.72 -11.47
C THR A 167 -5.91 5.24 -11.19
N ILE A 168 -6.73 4.93 -10.18
CA ILE A 168 -7.09 3.55 -9.83
C ILE A 168 -7.94 2.95 -10.96
N THR A 169 -7.50 1.80 -11.46
CA THR A 169 -8.17 0.96 -12.47
C THR A 169 -8.75 -0.30 -11.88
N ASP A 170 -8.16 -0.81 -10.80
CA ASP A 170 -8.50 -2.09 -10.19
C ASP A 170 -8.64 -1.92 -8.67
N LEU A 171 -9.80 -2.27 -8.13
CA LEU A 171 -10.08 -2.22 -6.70
C LEU A 171 -10.64 -3.56 -6.23
N ASP A 172 -9.93 -4.20 -5.30
CA ASP A 172 -10.31 -5.48 -4.70
C ASP A 172 -10.49 -5.31 -3.19
N ILE A 173 -11.68 -5.60 -2.70
CA ILE A 173 -12.05 -5.37 -1.30
C ILE A 173 -12.42 -6.70 -0.67
N TYR A 174 -11.74 -7.02 0.42
CA TYR A 174 -11.99 -8.20 1.24
C TYR A 174 -12.67 -7.73 2.52
N CYS A 175 -13.86 -8.24 2.84
CA CYS A 175 -14.58 -7.85 4.04
C CYS A 175 -14.83 -9.07 4.91
N ASP A 176 -14.49 -9.00 6.20
CA ASP A 176 -14.93 -9.98 7.18
C ASP A 176 -16.33 -9.61 7.67
N VAL A 177 -17.36 -10.12 7.00
CA VAL A 177 -18.75 -9.79 7.34
C VAL A 177 -19.18 -10.62 8.55
N GLU A 178 -18.66 -10.24 9.70
CA GLU A 178 -19.14 -10.65 11.02
C GLU A 178 -19.95 -9.49 11.64
N GLY A 179 -21.03 -9.80 12.35
CA GLY A 179 -21.85 -8.81 13.07
C GLY A 179 -23.13 -8.35 12.36
N ASP A 180 -23.55 -7.12 12.65
CA ASP A 180 -24.78 -6.53 12.13
C ASP A 180 -24.65 -6.19 10.64
N ASN A 181 -25.52 -6.79 9.83
CA ASN A 181 -25.53 -6.58 8.38
C ASN A 181 -25.87 -5.14 7.99
N ASP A 182 -26.68 -4.42 8.78
CA ASP A 182 -27.14 -3.08 8.41
C ASP A 182 -26.00 -2.05 8.47
N GLU A 183 -25.11 -2.15 9.47
CA GLU A 183 -23.93 -1.29 9.60
C GLU A 183 -22.95 -1.51 8.44
N TRP A 184 -22.74 -2.77 8.05
CA TRP A 184 -21.92 -3.13 6.89
C TRP A 184 -22.51 -2.58 5.59
N ILE A 185 -23.81 -2.74 5.37
CA ILE A 185 -24.50 -2.22 4.19
C ILE A 185 -24.33 -0.70 4.12
N CYS A 186 -24.52 0.02 5.22
CA CYS A 186 -24.36 1.47 5.25
C CYS A 186 -22.92 1.89 4.96
N SER A 187 -21.95 1.27 5.61
CA SER A 187 -20.52 1.57 5.43
C SER A 187 -20.05 1.29 4.00
N LEU A 188 -20.46 0.16 3.41
CA LEU A 188 -20.16 -0.16 2.01
C LEU A 188 -20.81 0.83 1.06
N ARG A 189 -22.07 1.23 1.28
CA ARG A 189 -22.74 2.26 0.45
C ARG A 189 -21.99 3.58 0.47
N VAL A 190 -21.53 4.02 1.65
CA VAL A 190 -20.72 5.24 1.78
C VAL A 190 -19.39 5.07 1.03
N LEU A 191 -18.73 3.93 1.18
CA LEU A 191 -17.50 3.63 0.46
C LEU A 191 -17.69 3.68 -1.05
N PHE A 192 -18.73 3.05 -1.58
CA PHE A 192 -19.05 3.09 -3.01
C PHE A 192 -19.25 4.52 -3.51
N HIS A 193 -19.94 5.35 -2.73
CA HIS A 193 -20.11 6.75 -3.07
C HIS A 193 -18.76 7.47 -3.15
N VAL A 194 -17.90 7.29 -2.15
CA VAL A 194 -16.55 7.87 -2.12
C VAL A 194 -15.70 7.37 -3.29
N VAL A 195 -15.63 6.06 -3.52
CA VAL A 195 -14.88 5.45 -4.63
C VAL A 195 -15.36 6.00 -5.96
N SER A 196 -16.67 6.03 -6.22
CA SER A 196 -17.23 6.54 -7.48
C SER A 196 -16.91 8.03 -7.71
N SER A 197 -16.79 8.81 -6.64
CA SER A 197 -16.46 10.24 -6.74
C SER A 197 -14.97 10.52 -7.01
N VAL A 198 -14.08 9.59 -6.65
CA VAL A 198 -12.63 9.78 -6.70
C VAL A 198 -11.98 8.95 -7.82
N ALA A 199 -12.28 7.65 -7.88
CA ALA A 199 -11.69 6.70 -8.83
C ALA A 199 -12.48 6.70 -10.15
N THR A 200 -12.31 7.75 -10.94
CA THR A 200 -13.05 7.95 -12.20
C THR A 200 -12.62 7.03 -13.35
N HIS A 201 -11.46 6.38 -13.24
CA HIS A 201 -10.92 5.45 -14.24
C HIS A 201 -11.07 3.97 -13.84
N LEU A 202 -11.92 3.68 -12.85
CA LEU A 202 -12.11 2.32 -12.34
C LEU A 202 -12.67 1.41 -13.44
N THR A 203 -11.93 0.35 -13.78
CA THR A 203 -12.30 -0.64 -14.79
C THR A 203 -12.73 -1.97 -14.19
N SER A 204 -12.17 -2.32 -13.03
CA SER A 204 -12.44 -3.55 -12.31
C SER A 204 -12.73 -3.23 -10.85
N PHE A 205 -13.82 -3.77 -10.33
CA PHE A 205 -14.18 -3.69 -8.93
C PHE A 205 -14.61 -5.07 -8.46
N GLU A 206 -13.92 -5.61 -7.46
CA GLU A 206 -14.25 -6.89 -6.85
C GLU A 206 -14.50 -6.71 -5.35
N LEU A 207 -15.60 -7.27 -4.86
CA LEU A 207 -15.94 -7.34 -3.45
C LEU A 207 -16.01 -8.81 -3.04
N ARG A 208 -15.04 -9.23 -2.23
CA ARG A 208 -14.90 -10.58 -1.71
C ARG A 208 -15.39 -10.63 -0.28
N VAL A 209 -16.49 -11.37 -0.09
CA VAL A 209 -17.04 -11.68 1.24
C VAL A 209 -16.80 -13.17 1.49
N PRO A 210 -16.15 -13.58 2.58
CA PRO A 210 -15.98 -14.98 2.91
C PRO A 210 -17.37 -15.62 3.02
N ARG A 211 -17.54 -16.76 2.35
CA ARG A 211 -18.79 -17.52 2.45
C ARG A 211 -18.95 -17.94 3.91
N VAL A 212 -19.93 -17.37 4.60
CA VAL A 212 -20.38 -17.84 5.91
C VAL A 212 -20.73 -19.32 5.75
N VAL A 213 -19.90 -20.21 6.32
CA VAL A 213 -20.28 -21.61 6.50
C VAL A 213 -21.35 -21.60 7.57
N LEU A 214 -22.62 -21.61 7.14
CA LEU A 214 -23.76 -21.77 8.04
C LEU A 214 -23.55 -23.06 8.85
N PRO A 215 -23.56 -23.01 10.20
CA PRO A 215 -23.61 -24.23 10.98
C PRO A 215 -24.95 -24.93 10.72
N HIS A 216 -24.86 -26.21 10.34
CA HIS A 216 -25.99 -27.12 10.16
C HIS A 216 -26.75 -27.39 11.47
#